data_AF-A0A7J2K705-F1
#
_entry.id   AF-A0A7J2K705-F1
#
_cell.length_a   1.000
_cell.length_b   1.000
_cell.length_c   1.000
_cell.angle_alpha   90.00
_cell.angle_beta   90.00
_cell.angle_gamma   90.00
#
_symmetry.space_group_name_H-M   'P 1'
#
loop_
_entity.id
_entity.type
_entity.pdbx_description
1 polymer ?
#
loop_
_entity_poly.entity_id
_entity_poly.type
_entity_poly.pdbx_seq_one_letter_code
_entity_poly.pdbx_strand_id
1 'polypeptide(L)' 'MKPLDLFSYAFKGLKDRRARSTLTILGITIGILAVVMLISNTQGFDHFLTDVLSRIGSNNIWIIPAKESL' A
#
# COMPACT_ATOMS: atom_id res chain seq x y z
N MET A 1 30.71 -27.28 6.08
CA MET A 1 30.65 -25.80 6.00
C MET A 1 29.36 -25.37 6.66
N LYS A 2 29.43 -24.58 7.74
CA LYS A 2 28.23 -24.19 8.49
C LYS A 2 27.48 -23.10 7.70
N PRO A 3 26.14 -23.13 7.63
CA PRO A 3 25.37 -22.09 6.93
C PRO A 3 25.59 -20.69 7.51
N LEU A 4 25.94 -20.61 8.80
CA LEU A 4 26.33 -19.37 9.47
C LEU A 4 27.57 -18.71 8.84
N ASP A 5 28.56 -19.52 8.42
CA ASP A 5 29.78 -19.01 7.80
C ASP A 5 29.48 -18.43 6.43
N LEU A 6 28.57 -19.06 5.67
CA LEU A 6 28.13 -18.59 4.35
C LEU A 6 27.44 -17.21 4.44
N PHE A 7 26.56 -17.04 5.43
CA PHE A 7 25.88 -15.76 5.66
C PHE A 7 26.87 -14.65 6.07
N SER A 8 27.82 -14.96 6.96
CA SER A 8 28.88 -14.03 7.36
C SER A 8 29.77 -13.62 6.19
N TYR A 9 30.12 -14.57 5.31
CA TYR A 9 30.96 -14.34 4.14
C TYR A 9 30.27 -13.45 3.10
N ALA A 10 28.99 -13.70 2.81
CA ALA A 10 28.19 -12.88 1.91
C ALA A 10 28.05 -11.44 2.42
N PHE A 11 27.82 -11.26 3.73
CA PHE A 11 27.74 -9.93 4.35
C PHE A 11 29.08 -9.17 4.29
N LYS A 12 30.20 -9.87 4.46
CA LYS A 12 31.54 -9.31 4.30
C LYS A 12 31.79 -8.85 2.85
N GLY A 13 31.42 -9.66 1.87
CA GLY A 13 31.51 -9.30 0.45
C GLY A 13 30.66 -8.09 0.06
N LEU A 14 29.46 -7.97 0.63
CA LEU A 14 28.57 -6.81 0.41
C LEU A 14 29.19 -5.51 0.97
N LYS A 15 29.92 -5.60 2.09
CA LYS A 15 30.61 -4.49 2.77
C LYS A 15 31.93 -4.07 2.08
N ASP A 16 32.49 -4.90 1.22
CA ASP A 16 33.75 -4.61 0.51
C ASP A 16 33.52 -3.64 -0.67
N ARG A 17 32.35 -3.74 -1.34
CA ARG A 17 31.92 -2.84 -2.42
C ARG A 17 30.71 -1.99 -2.03
N ARG A 18 30.85 -1.23 -0.93
CA ARG A 18 29.74 -0.49 -0.30
C ARG A 18 28.95 0.39 -1.27
N ALA A 19 29.62 1.18 -2.12
CA ALA A 19 28.94 2.11 -3.02
C ALA A 19 28.03 1.41 -4.05
N ARG A 20 28.47 0.29 -4.63
CA ARG A 20 27.67 -0.46 -5.60
C ARG A 20 26.53 -1.21 -4.92
N SER A 21 26.81 -1.85 -3.77
CA SER A 21 25.82 -2.59 -3.01
C SER A 21 24.70 -1.68 -2.48
N THR A 22 25.05 -0.51 -1.93
CA THR A 22 24.03 0.42 -1.42
C THR A 22 23.17 1.00 -2.53
N LEU A 23 23.78 1.40 -3.66
CA LEU A 23 23.05 1.99 -4.77
C LEU A 23 22.08 1.00 -5.44
N THR A 24 22.46 -0.26 -5.56
CA THR A 24 21.58 -1.32 -6.10
C THR A 24 20.42 -1.64 -5.17
N ILE A 25 20.67 -1.74 -3.86
CA ILE A 25 19.62 -1.95 -2.85
C ILE A 25 18.65 -0.76 -2.84
N LEU A 26 19.16 0.47 -2.86
CA LEU A 26 18.33 1.68 -2.92
C LEU A 26 17.49 1.73 -4.19
N GLY A 27 18.07 1.43 -5.36
CA GLY A 27 17.34 1.44 -6.62
C GLY A 27 16.16 0.46 -6.64
N ILE A 28 16.37 -0.77 -6.19
CA ILE A 28 15.30 -1.78 -6.10
C ILE A 28 14.23 -1.34 -5.10
N THR A 29 14.64 -0.84 -3.93
CA THR A 29 13.72 -0.44 -2.87
C THR A 29 12.84 0.73 -3.32
N ILE A 30 13.43 1.77 -3.92
CA ILE A 30 12.67 2.94 -4.43
C ILE A 30 11.68 2.51 -5.52
N GLY A 31 12.08 1.61 -6.42
CA GLY A 31 11.19 1.11 -7.47
C GLY A 31 9.96 0.39 -6.91
N ILE A 32 10.17 -0.53 -5.97
CA ILE A 32 9.06 -1.27 -5.33
C ILE A 32 8.17 -0.31 -4.51
N LEU A 33 8.78 0.62 -3.76
CA LEU A 33 8.04 1.59 -2.95
C LEU A 33 7.16 2.49 -3.80
N ALA A 34 7.63 2.96 -4.95
CA ALA A 34 6.84 3.80 -5.85
C ALA A 34 5.58 3.09 -6.36
N VAL A 35 5.71 1.82 -6.76
CA VAL A 35 4.59 1.00 -7.22
C VAL A 35 3.60 0.73 -6.09
N VAL A 36 4.09 0.34 -4.91
CA VAL A 36 3.23 0.06 -3.75
C VAL A 36 2.49 1.31 -3.28
N MET A 37 3.16 2.46 -3.22
CA MET A 37 2.52 3.74 -2.88
C MET A 37 1.41 4.10 -3.87
N LEU A 38 1.69 4.01 -5.17
CA LEU A 38 0.71 4.31 -6.20
C LEU A 38 -0.52 3.43 -6.06
N ILE A 39 -0.33 2.11 -5.97
CA ILE A 39 -1.43 1.14 -5.85
C ILE A 39 -2.25 1.40 -4.59
N SER A 40 -1.58 1.61 -3.44
CA SER A 40 -2.25 1.86 -2.16
C SER A 40 -3.08 3.14 -2.20
N ASN A 41 -2.56 4.19 -2.85
CA ASN A 41 -3.27 5.44 -3.02
C ASN A 41 -4.51 5.28 -3.91
N THR A 42 -4.37 4.58 -5.05
CA THR A 42 -5.50 4.30 -5.95
C THR A 42 -6.59 3.50 -5.25
N GLN A 43 -6.24 2.39 -4.61
CA GLN A 43 -7.22 1.55 -3.90
C GLN A 43 -7.88 2.29 -2.72
N GLY A 44 -7.12 3.09 -1.99
CA GLY A 44 -7.67 3.90 -0.90
C GLY A 44 -8.68 4.94 -1.39
N PHE A 45 -8.40 5.55 -2.54
CA PHE A 45 -9.32 6.50 -3.17
C PHE A 45 -10.59 5.83 -3.71
N ASP A 46 -10.47 4.67 -4.36
CA ASP A 46 -11.63 3.89 -4.83
C ASP A 46 -12.54 3.47 -3.67
N HIS A 47 -11.94 3.06 -2.54
CA HIS A 47 -12.69 2.73 -1.33
C HIS A 47 -13.42 3.97 -0.76
N PHE A 48 -12.75 5.13 -0.73
CA PHE A 48 -13.36 6.38 -0.29
C PHE A 48 -14.54 6.78 -1.18
N LEU A 49 -14.37 6.73 -2.51
CA LEU A 49 -15.46 7.03 -3.45
C LEU A 49 -16.63 6.07 -3.30
N THR A 50 -16.35 4.78 -3.13
CA THR A 50 -17.39 3.77 -2.89
C THR A 50 -18.16 4.05 -1.60
N ASP A 51 -17.46 4.42 -0.52
CA ASP A 51 -18.09 4.77 0.76
C ASP A 51 -18.97 6.03 0.61
N VAL A 52 -18.47 7.08 -0.04
CA VAL A 52 -19.25 8.31 -0.32
C VAL A 52 -20.50 8.01 -1.17
N LEU A 53 -20.34 7.27 -2.26
CA LEU A 53 -21.46 6.92 -3.14
C LEU A 53 -22.47 6.01 -2.45
N SER A 54 -22.02 5.06 -1.63
CA SER A 54 -22.90 4.17 -0.86
C SER A 54 -23.72 4.94 0.18
N ARG A 55 -23.18 5.99 0.80
CA ARG A 55 -23.94 6.86 1.71
C ARG A 55 -25.01 7.67 0.99
N ILE A 56 -24.76 8.05 -0.26
CA ILE A 56 -25.71 8.80 -1.08
C ILE A 56 -26.81 7.89 -1.65
N GLY A 57 -26.46 6.67 -2.11
CA GLY A 57 -27.38 5.78 -2.82
C GLY A 57 -27.98 4.62 -2.01
N SER A 58 -27.32 4.14 -0.95
CA SER A 58 -27.58 2.81 -0.39
C SER A 58 -28.45 2.79 0.86
N ASN A 59 -28.61 3.91 1.59
CA ASN A 59 -29.35 3.90 2.86
C ASN A 59 -30.26 5.12 3.08
N ASN A 60 -30.79 5.73 2.01
CA ASN A 60 -31.75 6.83 2.16
C ASN A 60 -33.17 6.30 2.39
N ILE A 61 -33.58 6.20 3.66
CA ILE A 61 -34.98 5.97 4.03
C ILE A 61 -35.73 7.29 3.80
N TRP A 62 -36.47 7.38 2.69
CA TRP A 62 -37.36 8.51 2.41
C TRP A 62 -38.61 8.40 3.30
N ILE A 63 -38.58 9.08 4.45
CA ILE A 63 -39.76 9.22 5.31
C ILE A 63 -40.65 10.30 4.70
N ILE A 64 -41.67 9.89 3.95
CA ILE A 64 -42.70 10.78 3.42
C ILE A 64 -43.81 10.84 4.47
N PRO A 65 -44.00 11.96 5.18
CA PRO A 65 -45.13 12.07 6.09
C PRO A 65 -46.42 12.12 5.26
N ALA A 66 -47.10 10.97 5.17
CA ALA A 66 -48.51 10.95 4.83
C ALA A 66 -49.24 11.56 6.02
N LYS A 67 -49.59 12.84 5.90
CA LYS A 67 -50.52 13.46 6.83
C LYS A 67 -51.84 12.68 6.72
N GLU A 68 -52.13 11.82 7.70
CA GLU A 68 -53.49 11.37 7.96
C GLU A 68 -54.33 12.62 8.20
N SER A 69 -55.05 13.05 7.17
CA SER A 69 -56.13 14.01 7.32
C SER A 69 -57.30 13.26 7.94
N LEU A 70 -57.63 13.69 9.16
CA LEU A 70 -58.89 13.49 9.88
C LEU A 70 -60.12 13.33 8.98
#